data_AF-A0A2N5GIR3-F1
#
_entry.id   AF-A0A2N5GIR3-F1
#
_cell.length_a   1.000
_cell.length_b   1.000
_cell.length_c   1.000
_cell.angle_alpha   90.00
_cell.angle_beta   90.00
_cell.angle_gamma   90.00
#
_symmetry.space_group_name_H-M   'P 1'
#
loop_
_entity.id
_entity.type
_entity.pdbx_description
1 polymer ?
#
loop_
_entity_poly.entity_id
_entity_poly.type
_entity_poly.pdbx_seq_one_letter_code
_entity_poly.pdbx_strand_id
1 'polypeptide(L)'
;MHKFFVLVGIVFLLTGCGGEAGEKPEPSRPVEPEQGENPTATNTKGEAEPLTLNELESRITVNMNYDTYAAEIQSWAEQGQASIKETVQLPEDKEGSTADIIQVADGFMGVANNGQKITDVKIFMSVDEAIDYFEGQ
;
A
#
# COMPACT_ATOMS: atom_id res chain seq x y z
N MET A 1 51.97 -4.15 -18.34
CA MET A 1 52.15 -5.52 -17.85
C MET A 1 50.76 -6.07 -17.49
N HIS A 2 50.38 -7.18 -18.13
CA HIS A 2 49.30 -8.17 -17.88
C HIS A 2 48.26 -7.83 -16.78
N LYS A 3 47.00 -7.46 -17.07
CA LYS A 3 45.83 -8.28 -17.55
C LYS A 3 45.67 -9.64 -16.88
N PHE A 4 44.65 -9.81 -16.02
CA PHE A 4 43.87 -11.06 -15.92
C PHE A 4 42.41 -10.76 -15.54
N PHE A 5 41.54 -10.93 -16.55
CA PHE A 5 40.12 -11.25 -16.43
C PHE A 5 40.01 -12.69 -15.91
N VAL A 6 39.07 -12.97 -14.99
CA VAL A 6 38.60 -14.33 -14.74
C VAL A 6 37.08 -14.32 -14.75
N LEU A 7 36.55 -14.79 -15.87
CA LEU A 7 35.16 -15.14 -16.15
C LEU A 7 35.10 -16.66 -15.98
N VAL A 8 34.30 -17.18 -15.04
CA VAL A 8 34.02 -18.61 -14.95
C VAL A 8 32.50 -18.78 -14.95
N GLY A 9 31.98 -19.12 -16.13
CA GLY A 9 30.65 -19.67 -16.28
C GLY A 9 30.67 -21.16 -15.96
N ILE A 10 29.56 -21.67 -15.42
CA ILE A 10 29.24 -23.09 -15.44
C ILE A 10 27.79 -23.23 -15.88
N VAL A 11 27.64 -23.77 -17.10
CA VAL A 11 26.43 -24.37 -17.63
C VAL A 11 26.39 -25.82 -17.13
N PHE A 12 25.30 -26.22 -16.48
CA PHE A 12 24.91 -27.63 -16.42
C PHE A 12 23.51 -27.77 -17.01
N LEU A 13 23.48 -28.31 -18.24
CA LEU A 13 22.29 -28.92 -18.83
C LEU A 13 22.21 -30.38 -18.40
N LEU A 14 20.97 -30.90 -18.50
CA LEU A 14 20.55 -32.29 -18.70
C LEU A 14 19.76 -32.96 -17.55
N THR A 15 18.43 -32.83 -17.69
CA THR A 15 17.44 -33.91 -17.90
C THR A 15 17.37 -35.09 -16.92
N GLY A 16 16.16 -35.33 -16.41
CA GLY A 16 15.73 -36.69 -16.08
C GLY A 16 14.35 -36.83 -15.41
N CYS A 17 13.46 -37.56 -16.11
CA CYS A 17 12.25 -38.27 -15.63
C CYS A 17 10.95 -37.45 -15.48
N GLY A 18 9.84 -37.73 -16.16
CA GLY A 18 9.44 -38.83 -17.05
C GLY A 18 7.89 -38.85 -17.16
N GLY A 19 7.34 -39.32 -18.28
CA GLY A 19 5.91 -39.68 -18.42
C GLY A 19 5.20 -39.09 -19.65
N GLU A 20 5.00 -39.93 -20.66
CA GLU A 20 4.42 -39.69 -21.99
C GLU A 20 2.88 -39.65 -22.04
N ALA A 21 2.33 -38.82 -22.95
CA ALA A 21 1.11 -38.96 -23.77
C ALA A 21 0.84 -37.56 -24.36
N GLY A 22 0.69 -37.25 -25.64
CA GLY A 22 0.21 -37.96 -26.82
C GLY A 22 -0.46 -36.90 -27.70
N GLU A 23 0.02 -36.73 -28.95
CA GLU A 23 -0.70 -36.29 -30.15
C GLU A 23 -1.22 -34.82 -30.30
N LYS A 24 -0.66 -34.10 -31.28
CA LYS A 24 -1.23 -32.97 -32.09
C LYS A 24 -1.59 -33.54 -33.49
N PRO A 25 -2.37 -32.90 -34.39
CA PRO A 25 -2.70 -31.45 -34.55
C PRO A 25 -4.20 -31.18 -34.91
N GLU A 26 -4.72 -29.95 -35.00
CA GLU A 26 -4.89 -29.14 -36.25
C GLU A 26 -5.81 -27.89 -36.01
N PRO A 27 -5.95 -26.92 -36.96
CA PRO A 27 -5.97 -25.47 -36.65
C PRO A 27 -7.27 -24.67 -36.93
N SER A 28 -7.25 -23.41 -36.45
CA SER A 28 -7.91 -22.16 -36.94
C SER A 28 -9.43 -22.01 -37.00
N ARG A 29 -9.95 -21.06 -36.20
CA ARG A 29 -10.97 -20.09 -36.62
C ARG A 29 -10.62 -18.69 -36.05
N PRO A 30 -10.55 -17.63 -36.87
CA PRO A 30 -10.44 -16.24 -36.40
C PRO A 30 -11.83 -15.58 -36.23
N VAL A 31 -11.83 -14.30 -35.80
CA VAL A 31 -12.95 -13.33 -35.66
C VAL A 31 -13.50 -13.29 -34.21
N GLU A 32 -13.52 -12.21 -33.43
CA GLU A 32 -13.39 -10.75 -33.62
C GLU A 32 -12.95 -10.10 -32.28
N PRO A 33 -12.24 -8.94 -32.23
CA PRO A 33 -11.94 -8.24 -30.99
C PRO A 33 -12.98 -7.13 -30.74
N GLU A 34 -13.88 -7.31 -29.78
CA GLU A 34 -14.62 -6.18 -29.19
C GLU A 34 -13.77 -5.60 -28.06
N GLN A 35 -12.94 -4.62 -28.41
CA GLN A 35 -12.27 -3.73 -27.47
C GLN A 35 -13.31 -2.79 -26.85
N GLY A 36 -13.44 -2.81 -25.52
CA GLY A 36 -14.23 -1.78 -24.86
C GLY A 36 -14.40 -1.90 -23.35
N GLU A 37 -13.59 -2.68 -22.63
CA GLU A 37 -13.65 -2.70 -21.17
C GLU A 37 -12.29 -2.26 -20.59
N ASN A 38 -12.35 -1.12 -19.93
CA ASN A 38 -11.31 -0.42 -19.19
C ASN A 38 -10.42 -1.40 -18.38
N PRO A 39 -9.08 -1.35 -18.48
CA PRO A 39 -8.28 -2.36 -17.82
C PRO A 39 -8.03 -2.00 -16.35
N THR A 40 -8.09 -3.04 -15.52
CA THR A 40 -7.30 -3.24 -14.29
C THR A 40 -7.95 -2.84 -12.96
N ALA A 41 -8.74 -3.75 -12.42
CA ALA A 41 -8.64 -4.09 -11.00
C ALA A 41 -8.33 -5.58 -10.89
N THR A 42 -7.08 -5.95 -11.15
CA THR A 42 -6.58 -7.28 -10.78
C THR A 42 -6.29 -7.23 -9.28
N ASN A 43 -7.35 -7.28 -8.46
CA ASN A 43 -7.19 -7.61 -7.06
C ASN A 43 -6.64 -9.03 -6.99
N THR A 44 -5.37 -9.15 -6.60
CA THR A 44 -4.76 -10.46 -6.35
C THR A 44 -5.53 -11.11 -5.21
N LYS A 45 -6.11 -12.27 -5.47
CA LYS A 45 -6.92 -13.04 -4.51
C LYS A 45 -6.14 -13.22 -3.19
N GLY A 46 -6.47 -12.41 -2.19
CA GLY A 46 -5.81 -12.38 -0.87
C GLY A 46 -5.65 -10.99 -0.26
N GLU A 47 -5.69 -9.92 -1.05
CA GLU A 47 -5.64 -8.53 -0.55
C GLU A 47 -7.04 -8.07 -0.11
N ALA A 48 -7.14 -7.46 1.08
CA ALA A 48 -8.41 -6.91 1.56
C ALA A 48 -8.73 -5.63 0.79
N GLU A 49 -10.01 -5.29 0.65
CA GLU A 49 -10.40 -4.06 -0.05
C GLU A 49 -9.88 -2.82 0.73
N PRO A 50 -9.33 -1.81 0.03
CA PRO A 50 -8.98 -0.53 0.61
C PRO A 50 -10.15 0.09 1.37
N LEU A 51 -9.87 0.63 2.56
CA LEU A 51 -10.88 1.33 3.35
C LEU A 51 -11.29 2.64 2.66
N THR A 52 -12.41 3.20 3.09
CA THR A 52 -12.88 4.53 2.71
C THR A 52 -12.76 5.52 3.89
N LEU A 53 -12.78 6.82 3.60
CA LEU A 53 -12.77 7.88 4.60
C LEU A 53 -13.91 7.74 5.61
N ASN A 54 -15.12 7.44 5.13
CA ASN A 54 -16.29 7.23 5.99
C ASN A 54 -16.11 6.05 6.96
N GLU A 55 -15.43 4.98 6.51
CA GLU A 55 -15.11 3.86 7.41
C GLU A 55 -14.07 4.26 8.46
N LEU A 56 -13.04 5.00 8.07
CA LEU A 56 -12.03 5.51 9.02
C LEU A 56 -12.64 6.47 10.05
N GLU A 57 -13.51 7.38 9.65
CA GLU A 57 -14.17 8.33 10.55
C GLU A 57 -15.00 7.62 11.64
N SER A 58 -15.57 6.46 11.32
CA SER A 58 -16.32 5.66 12.28
C SER A 58 -15.44 4.90 13.29
N ARG A 59 -14.15 4.74 12.97
CA ARG A 59 -13.19 3.93 13.74
C ARG A 59 -12.25 4.80 14.55
N ILE A 60 -11.66 5.83 13.93
CA ILE A 60 -10.70 6.73 14.57
C ILE A 60 -11.43 7.94 15.14
N THR A 61 -11.31 8.14 16.45
CA THR A 61 -11.98 9.25 17.15
C THR A 61 -11.02 9.99 18.07
N VAL A 62 -11.29 11.27 18.28
CA VAL A 62 -10.54 12.08 19.25
C VAL A 62 -10.67 11.47 20.66
N ASN A 63 -9.56 11.44 21.40
CA ASN A 63 -9.36 10.74 22.68
C ASN A 63 -9.26 9.21 22.61
N MET A 64 -9.26 8.60 21.43
CA MET A 64 -8.85 7.20 21.29
C MET A 64 -7.43 7.00 21.83
N ASN A 65 -7.19 5.90 22.54
CA ASN A 65 -5.87 5.53 23.04
C ASN A 65 -4.89 5.28 21.88
N TYR A 66 -3.67 5.82 21.97
CA TYR A 66 -2.69 5.76 20.90
C TYR A 66 -2.27 4.32 20.55
N ASP A 67 -2.10 3.44 21.54
CA ASP A 67 -1.70 2.05 21.28
C ASP A 67 -2.77 1.29 20.48
N THR A 68 -4.05 1.57 20.77
CA THR A 68 -5.18 1.00 20.02
C THR A 68 -5.16 1.48 18.57
N TYR A 69 -5.03 2.80 18.37
CA TYR A 69 -4.89 3.39 17.04
C TYR A 69 -3.71 2.80 16.26
N ALA A 70 -2.53 2.73 16.87
CA ALA A 70 -1.32 2.24 16.22
C ALA A 70 -1.47 0.78 15.77
N ALA A 71 -2.10 -0.07 16.61
CA ALA A 71 -2.39 -1.45 16.26
C ALA A 71 -3.38 -1.58 15.09
N GLU A 72 -4.42 -0.74 15.04
CA GLU A 72 -5.38 -0.72 13.93
C GLU A 72 -4.72 -0.28 12.62
N ILE A 73 -3.95 0.82 12.65
CA ILE A 73 -3.25 1.33 11.47
C ILE A 73 -2.25 0.32 10.93
N GLN A 74 -1.47 -0.33 11.80
CA GLN A 74 -0.58 -1.40 11.39
C GLN A 74 -1.36 -2.55 10.74
N SER A 75 -2.47 -2.97 11.34
CA SER A 75 -3.30 -4.05 10.80
C SER A 75 -3.86 -3.72 9.42
N TRP A 76 -4.31 -2.48 9.20
CA TRP A 76 -4.80 -2.04 7.88
C TRP A 76 -3.68 -1.91 6.86
N ALA A 77 -2.50 -1.44 7.26
CA ALA A 77 -1.33 -1.38 6.38
C ALA A 77 -0.87 -2.77 5.93
N GLU A 78 -0.82 -3.75 6.83
CA GLU A 78 -0.47 -5.14 6.52
C GLU A 78 -1.49 -5.82 5.58
N GLN A 79 -2.75 -5.41 5.64
CA GLN A 79 -3.83 -5.90 4.79
C GLN A 79 -3.96 -5.13 3.45
N GLY A 80 -3.13 -4.10 3.22
CA GLY A 80 -3.21 -3.24 2.03
C GLY A 80 -4.40 -2.26 2.06
N GLN A 81 -5.04 -2.10 3.21
CA GLN A 81 -6.29 -1.34 3.33
C GLN A 81 -6.09 0.17 3.51
N ALA A 82 -4.95 0.57 4.08
CA ALA A 82 -4.57 1.95 4.30
C ALA A 82 -3.03 2.09 4.25
N SER A 83 -2.52 3.30 4.03
CA SER A 83 -1.08 3.56 4.01
C SER A 83 -0.78 4.92 4.63
N ILE A 84 0.12 4.98 5.60
CA ILE A 84 0.70 6.26 6.05
C ILE A 84 1.58 6.79 4.90
N LYS A 85 1.32 8.02 4.47
CA LYS A 85 2.10 8.73 3.44
C LYS A 85 3.17 9.61 4.02
N GLU A 86 2.86 10.25 5.14
CA GLU A 86 3.75 11.15 5.83
C GLU A 86 3.39 11.21 7.31
N THR A 87 4.38 11.49 8.14
CA THR A 87 4.19 11.78 9.56
C THR A 87 4.81 13.14 9.86
N VAL A 88 3.95 14.12 10.19
CA VAL A 88 4.36 15.49 10.48
C VAL A 88 4.65 15.64 11.96
N GLN A 89 5.81 16.21 12.31
CA GLN A 89 6.11 16.60 13.69
C GLN A 89 5.37 17.90 14.01
N LEU A 90 4.57 17.91 15.08
CA LEU A 90 3.86 19.11 15.50
C LEU A 90 4.80 20.05 16.30
N PRO A 91 4.52 21.36 16.37
CA PRO A 91 5.37 22.35 17.03
C PRO A 91 5.71 22.03 18.51
N GLU A 92 6.82 22.59 19.00
CA GLU A 92 7.45 22.24 20.29
C GLU A 92 6.55 22.49 21.52
N ASP A 93 5.51 23.33 21.45
CA ASP A 93 4.53 23.49 22.53
C ASP A 93 3.68 22.22 22.74
N LYS A 94 3.76 21.27 21.80
CA LYS A 94 3.16 19.94 21.80
C LYS A 94 4.27 18.87 21.76
N GLU A 95 5.33 18.99 22.56
CA GLU A 95 6.46 18.03 22.61
C GLU A 95 5.99 16.56 22.49
N GLY A 96 6.59 15.83 21.55
CA GLY A 96 6.28 14.42 21.28
C GLY A 96 4.97 14.18 20.51
N SER A 97 4.32 15.24 20.02
CA SER A 97 3.08 15.12 19.22
C SER A 97 3.38 15.06 17.73
N THR A 98 2.73 14.16 17.03
CA THR A 98 2.83 13.98 15.57
C THR A 98 1.45 13.94 14.94
N ALA A 99 1.39 14.09 13.62
CA ALA A 99 0.20 13.81 12.84
C ALA A 99 0.53 12.86 11.69
N ASP A 100 -0.16 11.73 11.63
CA ASP A 100 -0.04 10.79 10.51
C ASP A 100 -1.02 11.19 9.41
N ILE A 101 -0.55 11.18 8.17
CA ILE A 101 -1.37 11.40 6.98
C ILE A 101 -1.62 10.05 6.32
N ILE A 102 -2.83 9.53 6.48
CA ILE A 102 -3.24 8.19 6.06
C ILE A 102 -3.97 8.31 4.71
N GLN A 103 -3.49 7.59 3.69
CA GLN A 103 -4.19 7.40 2.43
C GLN A 103 -5.12 6.19 2.50
N VAL A 104 -6.33 6.37 1.98
CA VAL A 104 -7.36 5.35 1.77
C VAL A 104 -7.93 5.45 0.34
N ALA A 105 -8.94 4.64 0.00
CA ALA A 105 -9.46 4.51 -1.37
C ALA A 105 -9.92 5.83 -2.00
N ASP A 106 -10.51 6.70 -1.19
CA ASP A 106 -11.25 7.90 -1.62
C ASP A 106 -10.69 9.21 -1.02
N GLY A 107 -9.51 9.18 -0.39
CA GLY A 107 -8.82 10.40 0.01
C GLY A 107 -7.77 10.22 1.12
N PHE A 108 -7.59 11.28 1.91
CA PHE A 108 -6.58 11.36 2.96
C PHE A 108 -7.21 11.77 4.30
N MET A 109 -6.78 11.12 5.37
CA MET A 109 -7.13 11.48 6.74
C MET A 109 -5.85 11.82 7.52
N GLY A 110 -5.81 13.00 8.10
CA GLY A 110 -4.81 13.40 9.07
C GLY A 110 -5.24 13.07 10.49
N VAL A 111 -4.36 12.42 11.26
CA VAL A 111 -4.62 12.01 12.64
C VAL A 111 -3.50 12.51 13.53
N ALA A 112 -3.78 13.55 14.32
CA ALA A 112 -2.84 14.07 15.30
C ALA A 112 -2.91 13.28 16.61
N ASN A 113 -1.76 13.08 17.25
CA ASN A 113 -1.64 12.40 18.54
C ASN A 113 -0.54 13.05 19.39
N ASN A 114 -0.56 12.75 20.69
CA ASN A 114 0.47 13.20 21.65
C ASN A 114 1.21 12.03 22.32
N GLY A 115 1.28 10.87 21.64
CA GLY A 115 1.84 9.63 22.17
C GLY A 115 0.99 8.92 23.24
N GLN A 116 -0.10 9.52 23.72
CA GLN A 116 -1.05 8.86 24.66
C GLN A 116 -2.41 8.64 24.03
N LYS A 117 -2.88 9.63 23.25
CA LYS A 117 -4.20 9.60 22.62
C LYS A 117 -4.23 10.43 21.34
N ILE A 118 -5.27 10.19 20.56
CA ILE A 118 -5.61 11.01 19.40
C ILE A 118 -6.15 12.38 19.87
N THR A 119 -5.64 13.45 19.28
CA THR A 119 -5.93 14.85 19.65
C THR A 119 -6.67 15.61 18.57
N ASP A 120 -6.52 15.26 17.30
CA ASP A 120 -7.27 15.83 16.17
C ASP A 120 -7.44 14.79 15.05
N VAL A 121 -8.54 14.88 14.31
CA VAL A 121 -8.83 14.03 13.14
C VAL A 121 -9.47 14.91 12.06
N LYS A 122 -8.92 14.88 10.85
CA LYS A 122 -9.41 15.72 9.76
C LYS A 122 -9.21 15.06 8.39
N ILE A 123 -10.12 15.33 7.47
CA ILE A 123 -10.06 14.85 6.08
C ILE A 123 -9.47 15.92 5.18
N PHE A 124 -8.67 15.50 4.21
CA PHE A 124 -7.99 16.37 3.24
C PHE A 124 -8.14 15.83 1.82
N MET A 125 -8.02 16.73 0.84
CA MET A 125 -8.04 16.38 -0.58
C MET A 125 -6.66 15.94 -1.09
N SER A 126 -5.57 16.32 -0.41
CA SER A 126 -4.21 15.95 -0.76
C SER A 126 -3.30 15.83 0.47
N VAL A 127 -2.12 15.24 0.26
CA VAL A 127 -1.07 15.18 1.30
C VAL A 127 -0.53 16.57 1.62
N ASP A 128 -0.27 17.40 0.59
CA ASP A 128 0.27 18.76 0.77
C ASP A 128 -0.66 19.63 1.62
N GLU A 129 -1.98 19.55 1.40
CA GLU A 129 -2.98 20.28 2.21
C GLU A 129 -2.94 19.85 3.68
N ALA A 130 -2.73 18.55 3.93
CA ALA A 130 -2.63 18.02 5.29
C ALA A 130 -1.34 18.48 5.97
N ILE A 131 -0.21 18.47 5.26
CA ILE A 131 1.08 18.97 5.78
C ILE A 131 0.95 20.45 6.14
N ASP A 132 0.49 21.28 5.21
CA ASP A 132 0.30 22.72 5.42
C ASP A 132 -0.59 23.01 6.65
N TYR A 133 -1.64 22.21 6.85
CA TYR A 133 -2.51 22.33 8.02
C TYR A 133 -1.78 22.02 9.33
N PHE A 134 -1.01 20.93 9.40
CA PHE A 134 -0.36 20.51 10.65
C PHE A 134 0.91 21.28 10.99
N GLU A 135 1.64 21.75 9.98
CA GLU A 135 2.81 22.63 10.19
C GLU A 135 2.37 24.06 10.59
N GLY A 136 1.17 24.49 10.21
CA GLY A 136 0.61 25.80 10.56
C GLY A 136 -0.07 25.91 11.94
N GLN A 137 -0.04 24.83 12.74
CA GLN A 137 -0.74 24.68 14.03
C GLN A 137 0.03 25.14 15.27
#